data_AF-A0A1A8KHH1-F1
#
_entry.id   AF-A0A1A8KHH1-F1
#
_cell.length_a   1.000
_cell.length_b   1.000
_cell.length_c   1.000
_cell.angle_alpha   90.00
_cell.angle_beta   90.00
_cell.angle_gamma   90.00
#
_symmetry.space_group_name_H-M   'P 1'
#
loop_
_entity.id
_entity.type
_entity.pdbx_description
1 polymer ?
#
loop_
_entity_poly.entity_id
_entity_poly.type
_entity_poly.pdbx_seq_one_letter_code
_entity_poly.pdbx_strand_id
1 'polypeptide(L)'
;EDDKRDAVLHHAACNLVKKPGNRYYLYQRPSGQEYFSIISPKEWGPSCPHPFLGAFKLQHDMSWTPADEVEKRDAEIAIMDKLLSEQMALPLHTGPNFRSLME
;
A
#
# COMPACT_ATOMS: atom_id res chain seq x y z
N GLU A 1 -22.93 -0.78 -0.49
CA GLU A 1 -22.29 -2.12 -0.40
C GLU A 1 -20.97 -2.09 0.36
N ASP A 2 -20.19 -1.00 0.30
CA ASP A 2 -18.99 -0.76 1.13
C ASP A 2 -19.27 -0.74 2.64
N ASP A 3 -20.26 0.05 3.09
CA ASP A 3 -20.59 0.25 4.51
C ASP A 3 -20.79 -1.06 5.32
N LYS A 4 -21.38 -2.09 4.69
CA LYS A 4 -21.58 -3.40 5.31
C LYS A 4 -20.27 -4.18 5.44
N ARG A 5 -19.35 -4.03 4.49
CA ARG A 5 -18.02 -4.63 4.56
C ARG A 5 -17.20 -3.94 5.62
N ASP A 6 -17.23 -2.61 5.69
CA ASP A 6 -16.56 -1.85 6.76
C ASP A 6 -17.04 -2.27 8.15
N ALA A 7 -18.35 -2.42 8.36
CA ALA A 7 -18.90 -2.88 9.62
C ALA A 7 -18.42 -4.29 10.01
N VAL A 8 -18.32 -5.21 9.06
CA VAL A 8 -17.80 -6.58 9.27
C VAL A 8 -16.31 -6.54 9.60
N LEU A 9 -15.52 -5.72 8.91
CA LEU A 9 -14.08 -5.53 9.15
C LEU A 9 -13.85 -4.89 10.53
N HIS A 10 -14.68 -3.93 10.95
CA HIS A 10 -14.59 -3.34 12.28
C HIS A 10 -14.79 -4.40 13.38
N HIS A 11 -15.72 -5.33 13.15
CA HIS A 11 -16.06 -6.40 14.09
C HIS A 11 -15.13 -7.61 14.02
N ALA A 12 -14.33 -7.75 12.96
CA ALA A 12 -13.37 -8.83 12.81
C ALA A 12 -12.38 -8.85 13.99
N ALA A 13 -12.16 -10.05 14.52
CA ALA A 13 -11.30 -10.24 15.69
C ALA A 13 -9.88 -9.79 15.36
N CYS A 14 -9.32 -8.95 16.23
CA CYS A 14 -8.02 -8.36 16.01
C CYS A 14 -7.24 -8.46 17.31
N ASN A 15 -6.35 -9.45 17.42
CA ASN A 15 -5.52 -9.65 18.61
C ASN A 15 -4.35 -8.67 18.69
N LEU A 16 -4.40 -7.59 17.91
CA LEU A 16 -3.33 -6.62 17.72
C LEU A 16 -3.93 -5.23 17.63
N VAL A 17 -3.20 -4.24 18.14
CA VAL A 17 -3.67 -2.85 18.16
C VAL A 17 -3.69 -2.34 16.74
N LYS A 18 -4.88 -1.96 16.26
CA LYS A 18 -5.08 -1.30 14.98
C LYS A 18 -4.37 0.07 15.02
N LYS A 19 -3.35 0.22 14.19
CA LYS A 19 -2.55 1.43 14.03
C LYS A 19 -2.84 2.00 12.65
N PRO A 20 -3.28 3.26 12.56
CA PRO A 20 -3.49 3.90 11.27
C PRO A 20 -2.18 3.96 10.49
N GLY A 21 -2.26 3.83 9.17
CA GLY A 21 -1.12 3.76 8.26
C GLY A 21 -0.61 2.34 7.97
N ASN A 22 -0.97 1.36 8.81
CA ASN A 22 -0.52 -0.02 8.64
C ASN A 22 -1.43 -0.84 7.71
N ARG A 23 -0.81 -1.79 7.02
CA ARG A 23 -1.48 -2.81 6.22
C ARG A 23 -1.78 -4.02 7.09
N TYR A 24 -3.00 -4.53 6.95
CA TYR A 24 -3.51 -5.70 7.63
C TYR A 24 -3.95 -6.73 6.58
N TYR A 25 -3.83 -7.99 6.94
CA TYR A 25 -4.17 -9.14 6.11
C TYR A 25 -5.27 -9.92 6.83
N LEU A 26 -6.40 -10.09 6.15
CA LEU A 26 -7.57 -10.80 6.65
C LEU A 26 -7.45 -12.28 6.33
N TYR A 27 -7.64 -13.10 7.36
CA TYR A 27 -7.61 -14.55 7.29
C TYR A 27 -8.86 -15.15 7.94
N GLN A 28 -9.23 -16.36 7.54
CA GLN A 28 -10.31 -17.11 8.17
C GLN A 28 -9.76 -18.30 8.96
N ARG A 29 -10.18 -18.44 10.21
CA ARG A 29 -9.90 -19.64 11.01
C ARG A 29 -10.76 -20.80 10.52
N PRO A 30 -10.34 -22.06 10.74
CA PRO A 30 -11.18 -23.23 10.44
C PRO A 30 -12.53 -23.22 11.18
N SER A 31 -12.63 -22.46 12.28
CA SER A 31 -13.88 -22.23 13.02
C SER A 31 -14.87 -21.31 12.28
N GLY A 32 -14.51 -20.74 11.13
CA GLY A 32 -15.31 -19.76 10.37
C GLY A 32 -15.14 -18.31 10.81
N GLN A 33 -14.33 -18.05 11.84
CA GLN A 33 -14.09 -16.70 12.33
C GLN A 33 -13.02 -15.98 11.51
N GLU A 34 -13.35 -14.78 11.04
CA GLU A 34 -12.45 -13.89 10.32
C GLU A 34 -11.62 -13.06 11.31
N TYR A 35 -10.32 -12.93 11.03
CA TYR A 35 -9.40 -12.16 11.87
C TYR A 35 -8.32 -11.46 11.06
N PHE A 36 -7.86 -10.33 11.58
CA PHE A 36 -6.77 -9.57 10.98
C PHE A 36 -5.40 -9.95 11.55
N SER A 37 -4.40 -9.97 10.68
CA SER A 37 -2.99 -10.11 11.02
C SER A 37 -2.15 -9.02 10.35
N ILE A 38 -1.02 -8.63 10.94
CA ILE A 38 -0.04 -7.74 10.31
C ILE A 38 0.93 -8.49 9.39
N ILE A 39 0.94 -9.82 9.47
CA ILE A 39 1.88 -10.67 8.73
C ILE A 39 1.23 -11.07 7.40
N SER A 40 1.96 -10.87 6.30
CA SER A 40 1.50 -11.21 4.94
C SER A 40 1.54 -12.73 4.69
N PRO A 41 0.75 -13.28 3.75
CA PRO A 41 0.76 -14.72 3.49
C PRO A 41 2.13 -15.22 3.00
N LYS A 42 2.91 -14.32 2.37
CA LYS A 42 4.29 -14.59 1.94
C LYS A 42 5.26 -14.68 3.14
N GLU A 43 5.08 -13.83 4.14
CA GLU A 43 5.87 -13.82 5.38
C GLU A 43 5.54 -14.99 6.31
N TRP A 44 4.30 -15.46 6.32
CA TRP A 44 3.88 -16.62 7.11
C TRP A 44 4.53 -17.95 6.65
N GLY A 45 4.93 -18.06 5.38
CA GLY A 45 5.55 -19.25 4.83
C GLY A 45 4.72 -20.53 5.09
N PRO A 46 5.35 -21.67 5.46
CA PRO A 46 4.65 -22.93 5.70
C PRO A 46 3.80 -22.92 6.98
N SER A 47 3.94 -21.89 7.83
CA SER A 47 3.16 -21.76 9.06
C SER A 47 1.81 -21.10 8.82
N CYS A 48 1.44 -20.73 7.59
CA CYS A 48 0.15 -20.15 7.25
C CYS A 48 -0.91 -21.26 7.12
N PRO A 49 -1.70 -21.58 8.16
CA PRO A 49 -2.64 -22.70 8.12
C PRO A 49 -4.04 -22.22 7.69
N HIS A 50 -4.18 -20.92 7.42
CA HIS A 50 -5.46 -20.23 7.32
C HIS A 50 -5.61 -19.62 5.92
N PRO A 51 -6.77 -19.82 5.27
CA PRO A 51 -7.06 -19.21 3.99
C PRO A 51 -7.00 -17.68 4.10
N PHE A 52 -6.27 -17.09 3.16
CA PHE A 52 -6.16 -15.65 2.99
C PHE A 52 -7.40 -15.13 2.24
N LEU A 53 -8.09 -14.16 2.84
CA LEU A 53 -9.32 -13.57 2.27
C LEU A 53 -9.04 -12.26 1.54
N GLY A 54 -8.07 -11.47 2.00
CA GLY A 54 -7.74 -10.19 1.40
C GLY A 54 -6.83 -9.34 2.28
N ALA A 55 -6.28 -8.28 1.72
CA ALA A 55 -5.46 -7.32 2.46
C ALA A 55 -6.19 -5.97 2.50
N PHE A 56 -6.06 -5.24 3.61
CA PHE A 56 -6.68 -3.95 3.84
C PHE A 56 -5.71 -3.02 4.56
N LYS A 57 -5.64 -1.75 4.16
CA LYS A 57 -4.86 -0.72 4.84
C LYS A 57 -5.80 0.13 5.68
N LEU A 58 -5.46 0.31 6.95
CA LEU A 58 -6.19 1.22 7.82
C LEU A 58 -5.70 2.64 7.57
N GLN A 59 -6.57 3.52 7.06
CA GLN A 59 -6.23 4.93 6.82
C GLN A 59 -6.20 5.72 8.14
N HIS A 60 -5.63 6.93 8.13
CA HIS A 60 -5.65 7.84 9.28
C HIS A 60 -7.07 8.26 9.68
N ASP A 61 -8.00 8.23 8.72
CA ASP A 61 -9.42 8.50 8.91
C ASP A 61 -10.20 7.28 9.43
N MET A 62 -9.52 6.24 9.94
CA MET A 62 -10.12 4.98 10.41
C MET A 62 -10.86 4.15 9.34
N SER A 63 -10.85 4.58 8.09
CA SER A 63 -11.43 3.85 6.95
C SER A 63 -10.54 2.69 6.50
N TRP A 64 -11.14 1.56 6.13
CA TRP A 64 -10.41 0.40 5.59
C TRP A 64 -10.36 0.46 4.07
N THR A 65 -9.17 0.57 3.49
CA THR A 65 -8.99 0.54 2.04
C THR A 65 -8.48 -0.83 1.60
N PRO A 66 -9.11 -1.51 0.62
CA PRO A 66 -8.60 -2.77 0.11
C PRO A 66 -7.19 -2.56 -0.46
N ALA A 67 -6.28 -3.39 0.00
CA ALA A 67 -4.86 -3.21 -0.28
C ALA A 67 -4.49 -3.62 -1.71
N ASP A 68 -5.38 -4.33 -2.42
CA ASP A 68 -5.30 -4.58 -3.87
C ASP A 68 -5.33 -3.26 -4.66
N GLU A 69 -6.28 -2.38 -4.33
CA GLU A 69 -6.35 -1.05 -4.92
C GLU A 69 -5.17 -0.16 -4.51
N VAL A 70 -4.67 -0.33 -3.28
CA VAL A 70 -3.49 0.42 -2.81
C VAL A 70 -2.23 -0.07 -3.52
N GLU A 71 -2.04 -1.38 -3.67
CA GLU A 71 -0.85 -1.97 -4.31
C GLU A 71 -0.77 -1.63 -5.80
N LYS A 72 -1.92 -1.64 -6.49
CA LYS A 72 -1.98 -1.18 -7.89
C LYS A 72 -1.53 0.28 -8.02
N ARG A 73 -2.09 1.18 -7.19
CA ARG A 73 -1.70 2.60 -7.20
C ARG A 73 -0.25 2.81 -6.78
N ASP A 74 0.24 2.07 -5.79
CA ASP A 74 1.62 2.16 -5.31
C ASP A 74 2.62 1.69 -6.38
N ALA A 75 2.31 0.60 -7.09
CA ALA A 75 3.11 0.15 -8.24
C ALA A 75 3.13 1.17 -9.37
N GLU A 76 1.99 1.79 -9.68
CA GLU A 76 1.90 2.87 -10.67
C GLU A 76 2.74 4.09 -10.26
N ILE A 77 2.68 4.49 -8.98
CA ILE A 77 3.47 5.59 -8.41
C ILE A 77 4.96 5.25 -8.43
N ALA A 78 5.35 4.03 -8.06
CA ALA A 78 6.75 3.60 -8.07
C ALA A 78 7.36 3.57 -9.48
N ILE A 79 6.57 3.21 -10.49
CA ILE A 79 7.00 3.30 -11.90
C ILE A 79 7.17 4.76 -12.31
N MET A 80 6.26 5.65 -11.90
CA MET A 80 6.36 7.08 -12.18
C MET A 80 7.52 7.75 -11.45
N ASP A 81 7.77 7.40 -10.19
CA ASP A 81 8.93 7.84 -9.40
C ASP A 81 10.24 7.45 -10.09
N LYS A 82 10.34 6.20 -10.57
CA LYS A 82 11.51 5.73 -11.32
C LYS A 82 11.73 6.54 -12.60
N LEU A 83 10.67 6.81 -13.37
CA LEU A 83 10.76 7.64 -14.60
C LEU A 83 11.15 9.10 -14.30
N LEU A 84 10.63 9.68 -13.21
CA LEU A 84 10.97 11.03 -12.79
C LEU A 84 12.43 11.12 -12.31
N SER A 85 12.88 10.13 -11.56
CA SER A 85 14.25 10.05 -11.05
C SER A 85 15.27 9.80 -12.18
N GLU A 86 14.89 9.09 -13.25
CA GLU A 86 15.71 8.92 -14.46
C GLU A 86 15.84 10.23 -15.27
N GLN A 87 14.81 11.07 -15.33
CA GLN A 87 14.85 12.37 -16.01
C GLN A 87 15.63 13.47 -15.24
N MET A 88 15.90 13.27 -13.94
CA MET A 88 16.73 14.18 -13.13
C MET A 88 18.25 13.99 -13.35
N ALA A 89 18.67 13.09 -14.23
CA ALA A 89 20.07 12.89 -14.62
C ALA A 89 20.49 13.66 -15.90
N LEU A 90 19.75 14.71 -16.30
CA LEU A 90 20.17 15.59 -17.38
C LEU A 90 21.24 16.57 -16.87
N PRO A 91 22.41 16.70 -17.53
CA PRO A 91 23.42 17.66 -17.14
C PRO A 91 22.80 19.06 -17.17
N LEU A 92 23.02 19.83 -16.10
CA LEU A 92 22.61 21.23 -16.00
C LEU A 92 23.01 21.93 -17.30
N HIS A 93 22.01 22.29 -18.12
CA HIS A 93 22.22 22.94 -19.41
C HIS A 93 23.14 24.15 -19.19
N THR A 94 24.40 24.00 -19.62
CA THR A 94 25.36 25.08 -19.76
C THR A 94 24.66 26.16 -20.57
N GLY A 95 24.34 27.28 -19.91
CA GLY A 95 23.58 28.36 -20.51
C GLY A 95 24.19 28.84 -21.83
N PRO A 96 23.39 29.45 -22.72
CA PRO A 96 23.90 29.94 -23.99
C PRO A 96 24.99 31.00 -23.74
N ASN A 97 26.18 30.74 -24.30
CA ASN A 97 27.30 31.67 -24.33
C ASN A 97 26.90 32.85 -25.25
N PHE A 98 26.25 33.89 -24.73
CA PHE A 98 26.10 35.16 -25.45
C PHE A 98 27.41 35.95 -25.39
N ARG A 99 28.40 35.48 -26.14
CA ARG A 99 29.63 36.21 -26.39
C ARG A 99 29.63 36.74 -27.82
N SER A 100 28.63 37.53 -28.18
CA SER A 100 28.68 38.40 -29.38
C SER A 100 27.48 39.35 -29.43
N LEU A 101 27.46 40.39 -28.58
CA LEU A 101 26.73 41.64 -28.87
C LEU A 101 27.25 42.80 -28.00
N MET A 102 28.54 43.06 -28.13
CA MET A 102 29.24 44.28 -27.78
C MET A 102 30.48 44.18 -28.66
N GLU A 103 30.60 44.90 -29.77
CA GLU A 103 30.42 46.33 -30.00
C GLU A 103 30.34 46.55 -31.53
#